data_AF-A0A1C5IZK3-F1
#
_entry.id   AF-A0A1C5IZK3-F1
#
_cell.length_a   1.000
_cell.length_b   1.000
_cell.length_c   1.000
_cell.angle_alpha   90.00
_cell.angle_beta   90.00
_cell.angle_gamma   90.00
#
_symmetry.space_group_name_H-M   'P 1'
#
loop_
_entity.id
_entity.type
_entity.pdbx_description
1 polymer ?
#
loop_
_entity_poly.entity_id
_entity_poly.type
_entity_poly.pdbx_seq_one_letter_code
_entity_poly.pdbx_strand_id
1 'polypeptide(L)'
;MTETMIPILPARSIDDTLHFYRALGFEVTYRQQRPNTYASIRRGGIELHFFVLKDLEPANNWGTCYVTTSDVDGLYDAFTAGMKGLLGKVPTRGVPRINPLKDMPFYGVRQFIVVDPAGNYIRIGQPVPEPPAGASPRSRLDRALETGSRLADAKGDFVAAAKVLDGALATDTGAEPALRFRALVLRADIAMRLDDPASAQRLLADAAALPLTTADRTRLGDDLRRITELRPLLAARVQPTGSGDGADGDPR
;
A
#
# COMPACT_ATOMS: atom_id res chain seq x y z
N MET A 1 -10.84 -27.32 22.89
CA MET A 1 -10.40 -26.09 22.20
C MET A 1 -8.91 -26.03 22.37
N THR A 2 -8.18 -25.81 21.28
CA THR A 2 -6.80 -25.31 21.37
C THR A 2 -6.86 -23.82 21.74
N GLU A 3 -5.81 -23.36 22.40
CA GLU A 3 -5.62 -21.97 22.80
C GLU A 3 -5.54 -21.06 21.57
N THR A 4 -5.94 -19.79 21.72
CA THR A 4 -5.83 -18.75 20.69
C THR A 4 -5.17 -17.49 21.27
N MET A 5 -4.52 -16.69 20.42
CA MET A 5 -3.94 -15.40 20.79
C MET A 5 -4.72 -14.29 20.10
N ILE A 6 -5.25 -13.34 20.88
CA ILE A 6 -5.99 -12.19 20.37
C ILE A 6 -5.20 -10.91 20.70
N PRO A 7 -4.78 -10.12 19.69
CA PRO A 7 -4.15 -8.83 19.94
C PRO A 7 -5.19 -7.84 20.48
N ILE A 8 -4.80 -7.11 21.52
CA ILE A 8 -5.58 -6.01 22.09
C ILE A 8 -4.81 -4.71 21.80
N LEU A 9 -5.34 -3.90 20.89
CA LEU A 9 -4.66 -2.73 20.34
C LEU A 9 -5.18 -1.42 20.95
N PRO A 10 -4.32 -0.39 21.09
CA PRO A 10 -4.76 0.91 21.59
C PRO A 10 -5.63 1.63 20.54
N ALA A 11 -6.67 2.31 21.00
CA ALA A 11 -7.50 3.19 20.20
C ALA A 11 -7.60 4.56 20.89
N ARG A 12 -7.66 5.63 20.09
CA ARG A 12 -8.01 6.97 20.60
C ARG A 12 -9.51 7.09 20.89
N SER A 13 -10.32 6.53 20.00
CA SER A 13 -11.79 6.53 20.04
C SER A 13 -12.30 5.18 19.55
N ILE A 14 -13.08 4.48 20.37
CA ILE A 14 -13.68 3.20 19.97
C ILE A 14 -14.70 3.41 18.84
N ASP A 15 -15.42 4.53 18.81
CA ASP A 15 -16.38 4.79 17.75
C ASP A 15 -15.69 4.96 16.38
N ASP A 16 -14.59 5.72 16.33
CA ASP A 16 -13.83 5.91 15.09
C ASP A 16 -13.17 4.61 14.62
N THR A 17 -12.61 3.84 15.57
CA THR A 17 -12.06 2.51 15.31
C THR A 17 -13.12 1.57 14.74
N LEU A 18 -14.30 1.47 15.38
CA LEU A 18 -15.36 0.58 14.92
C LEU A 18 -15.94 1.03 13.56
N HIS A 19 -16.06 2.34 13.32
CA HIS A 19 -16.50 2.86 12.03
C HIS A 19 -15.52 2.45 10.91
N PHE A 20 -14.22 2.61 11.16
CA PHE A 20 -13.17 2.22 10.23
C PHE A 20 -13.19 0.71 9.92
N TYR A 21 -13.17 -0.15 10.94
CA TYR A 21 -13.10 -1.59 10.74
C TYR A 21 -14.38 -2.18 10.13
N ARG A 22 -15.55 -1.58 10.39
CA ARG A 22 -16.79 -1.94 9.68
C ARG A 22 -16.68 -1.71 8.17
N ALA A 23 -16.06 -0.62 7.75
CA ALA A 23 -15.83 -0.37 6.32
C ALA A 23 -14.92 -1.44 5.69
N LEU A 24 -14.00 -2.03 6.46
CA LEU A 24 -13.18 -3.16 6.03
C LEU A 24 -13.90 -4.52 6.11
N GLY A 25 -15.19 -4.53 6.43
CA GLY A 25 -16.01 -5.73 6.51
C GLY A 25 -15.81 -6.54 7.80
N PHE A 26 -15.42 -5.89 8.90
CA PHE A 26 -15.47 -6.50 10.23
C PHE A 26 -16.83 -6.28 10.88
N GLU A 27 -17.26 -7.27 11.65
CA GLU A 27 -18.42 -7.22 12.52
C GLU A 27 -17.99 -6.86 13.94
N VAL A 28 -18.84 -6.13 14.66
CA VAL A 28 -18.62 -5.84 16.09
C VAL A 28 -19.19 -7.00 16.89
N THR A 29 -18.33 -7.72 17.61
CA THR A 29 -18.73 -8.89 18.41
C THR A 29 -18.97 -8.53 19.87
N TYR A 30 -18.33 -7.48 20.36
CA TYR A 30 -18.50 -6.99 21.72
C TYR A 30 -18.22 -5.50 21.82
N ARG A 31 -18.95 -4.80 22.69
CA ARG A 31 -18.71 -3.40 23.02
C ARG A 31 -19.07 -3.12 24.47
N GLN A 32 -18.16 -2.47 25.19
CA GLN A 32 -18.35 -1.98 26.54
C GLN A 32 -18.04 -0.49 26.59
N GLN A 33 -18.93 0.31 27.20
CA GLN A 33 -18.68 1.73 27.43
C GLN A 33 -18.10 2.03 28.82
N ARG A 34 -18.52 1.27 29.85
CA ARG A 34 -18.11 1.45 31.25
C ARG A 34 -17.83 0.08 31.91
N PRO A 35 -16.92 0.01 32.91
CA PRO A 35 -16.11 1.11 33.44
C PRO A 35 -14.99 1.54 32.49
N ASN A 36 -14.47 0.63 31.67
CA ASN A 36 -13.44 0.89 30.68
C ASN A 36 -14.03 0.71 29.27
N THR A 37 -13.79 1.67 28.39
CA THR A 37 -14.25 1.59 27.02
C THR A 37 -13.43 0.55 26.25
N TYR A 38 -14.13 -0.45 25.71
CA TYR A 38 -13.54 -1.62 25.08
C TYR A 38 -14.41 -2.10 23.92
N ALA A 39 -13.82 -2.66 22.88
CA ALA A 39 -14.57 -3.33 21.85
C ALA A 39 -13.78 -4.50 21.23
N SER A 40 -14.52 -5.47 20.71
CA SER A 40 -14.00 -6.59 19.95
C SER A 40 -14.67 -6.63 18.58
N ILE A 41 -13.88 -6.95 17.57
CA ILE A 41 -14.35 -7.10 16.19
C ILE A 41 -13.87 -8.43 15.62
N ARG A 42 -14.61 -8.93 14.62
CA ARG A 42 -14.26 -10.16 13.93
C ARG A 42 -14.50 -10.08 12.42
N ARG A 43 -13.63 -10.71 11.65
CA ARG A 43 -13.81 -10.98 10.23
C ARG A 43 -13.23 -12.36 9.90
N GLY A 44 -14.10 -13.33 9.61
CA GLY A 44 -13.66 -14.71 9.43
C GLY A 44 -12.89 -15.19 10.67
N GLY A 45 -11.66 -15.66 10.48
CA GLY A 45 -10.76 -16.06 11.57
C GLY A 45 -9.97 -14.91 12.23
N ILE A 46 -10.13 -13.67 11.78
CA ILE A 46 -9.43 -12.51 12.34
C ILE A 46 -10.25 -11.95 13.50
N GLU A 47 -9.68 -11.93 14.69
CA GLU A 47 -10.26 -11.29 15.88
C GLU A 47 -9.30 -10.23 16.43
N LEU A 48 -9.80 -9.01 16.60
CA LEU A 48 -9.03 -7.88 17.13
C LEU A 48 -9.83 -7.22 18.25
N HIS A 49 -9.15 -6.89 19.34
CA HIS A 49 -9.75 -6.16 20.46
C HIS A 49 -9.11 -4.79 20.61
N PHE A 50 -9.82 -3.85 21.22
CA PHE A 50 -9.38 -2.48 21.39
C PHE A 50 -9.71 -1.93 22.77
N PHE A 51 -8.76 -1.17 23.33
CA PHE A 51 -8.95 -0.38 24.55
C PHE A 51 -8.66 1.10 24.28
N VAL A 52 -9.26 2.01 25.05
CA VAL A 52 -9.00 3.45 24.89
C VAL A 52 -7.73 3.88 25.60
N LEU A 53 -6.84 4.54 24.86
CA LEU A 53 -5.72 5.31 25.39
C LEU A 53 -5.90 6.78 24.96
N LYS A 54 -6.31 7.64 25.89
CA LYS A 54 -6.77 9.01 25.58
C LYS A 54 -5.69 9.89 24.93
N ASP A 55 -4.46 9.82 25.45
CA ASP A 55 -3.34 10.64 24.99
C ASP A 55 -2.53 9.95 23.87
N LEU A 56 -3.15 8.97 23.18
CA LEU A 56 -2.52 8.26 22.08
C LEU A 56 -2.29 9.21 20.90
N GLU A 57 -1.02 9.41 20.55
CA GLU A 57 -0.59 10.03 19.30
C GLU A 57 -0.29 8.96 18.24
N PRO A 58 -1.06 8.88 17.13
CA PRO A 58 -0.87 7.86 16.09
C PRO A 58 0.55 7.77 15.54
N ALA A 59 1.25 8.91 15.46
CA ALA A 59 2.64 8.96 14.99
C ALA A 59 3.62 8.25 15.94
N ASN A 60 3.27 8.10 17.22
CA ASN A 60 4.07 7.47 18.27
C ASN A 60 3.47 6.13 18.74
N ASN A 61 2.49 5.59 18.01
CA ASN A 61 1.87 4.31 18.33
C ASN A 61 2.70 3.15 17.78
N TRP A 62 3.01 2.19 18.64
CA TRP A 62 3.76 0.96 18.31
C TRP A 62 2.87 -0.28 18.22
N GLY A 63 1.55 -0.12 18.34
CA GLY A 63 0.59 -1.20 18.22
C GLY A 63 0.73 -1.92 16.88
N THR A 64 0.93 -3.24 16.94
CA THR A 64 1.04 -4.06 15.73
C THR A 64 0.55 -5.47 15.99
N CYS A 65 0.04 -6.10 14.94
CA CYS A 65 -0.23 -7.53 14.92
C CYS A 65 0.06 -8.09 13.53
N TYR A 66 0.13 -9.42 13.45
CA TYR A 66 0.33 -10.14 12.20
C TYR A 66 -0.82 -11.13 12.00
N VAL A 67 -1.43 -11.08 10.82
CA VAL A 67 -2.49 -11.98 10.37
C VAL A 67 -1.92 -12.85 9.27
N THR A 68 -1.93 -14.17 9.49
CA THR A 68 -1.62 -15.16 8.46
C THR A 68 -2.89 -15.59 7.74
N THR A 69 -2.85 -15.64 6.42
CA THR A 69 -3.98 -16.05 5.59
C THR A 69 -3.51 -16.90 4.41
N SER A 70 -4.43 -17.68 3.83
CA SER A 70 -4.24 -18.34 2.53
C SER A 70 -4.86 -17.56 1.37
N ASP A 71 -5.48 -16.41 1.64
CA ASP A 71 -6.11 -15.52 0.66
C ASP A 71 -5.76 -14.07 0.99
N VAL A 72 -4.49 -13.69 0.77
CA VAL A 72 -4.04 -12.31 1.01
C VAL A 72 -4.56 -11.34 -0.04
N ASP A 73 -4.69 -11.78 -1.29
CA ASP A 73 -5.23 -10.98 -2.39
C ASP A 73 -6.70 -10.62 -2.17
N GLY A 74 -7.54 -11.59 -1.77
CA GLY A 74 -8.95 -11.34 -1.47
C GLY A 74 -9.15 -10.39 -0.28
N LEU A 75 -8.31 -10.50 0.76
CA LEU A 75 -8.33 -9.53 1.87
C LEU A 75 -7.87 -8.14 1.43
N TYR A 76 -6.84 -8.05 0.59
CA TYR A 76 -6.35 -6.77 0.07
C TYR A 76 -7.42 -6.06 -0.76
N ASP A 77 -8.11 -6.78 -1.65
CA ASP A 77 -9.16 -6.22 -2.50
C ASP A 77 -10.37 -5.77 -1.67
N ALA A 78 -10.81 -6.60 -0.71
CA ALA A 78 -11.89 -6.24 0.20
C ALA A 78 -11.56 -4.97 1.03
N PHE A 79 -10.34 -4.89 1.56
CA PHE A 79 -9.94 -3.75 2.40
C PHE A 79 -9.76 -2.49 1.57
N THR A 80 -9.18 -2.59 0.37
CA THR A 80 -9.04 -1.46 -0.55
C THR A 80 -10.40 -0.91 -0.99
N ALA A 81 -11.36 -1.79 -1.30
CA ALA A 81 -12.73 -1.39 -1.61
C ALA A 81 -13.40 -0.70 -0.42
N GLY A 82 -13.25 -1.26 0.79
CA GLY A 82 -13.74 -0.66 2.03
C GLY A 82 -13.17 0.73 2.30
N MET A 83 -11.85 0.89 2.17
CA MET A 83 -11.15 2.17 2.30
C MET A 83 -11.67 3.20 1.29
N LYS A 84 -11.84 2.79 0.03
CA LYS A 84 -12.38 3.65 -1.01
C LYS A 84 -13.82 4.07 -0.72
N GLY A 85 -14.65 3.17 -0.21
CA GLY A 85 -16.02 3.48 0.19
C GLY A 85 -16.08 4.46 1.36
N LEU A 86 -15.20 4.29 2.35
CA LEU A 86 -15.13 5.14 3.55
C LEU A 86 -14.56 6.54 3.28
N LEU A 87 -13.49 6.63 2.48
CA LEU A 87 -12.67 7.84 2.35
C LEU A 87 -12.74 8.47 0.95
N GLY A 88 -13.50 7.88 0.03
CA GLY A 88 -13.57 8.26 -1.38
C GLY A 88 -12.30 7.93 -2.19
N LYS A 89 -11.22 7.49 -1.53
CA LYS A 89 -9.92 7.17 -2.12
C LYS A 89 -9.21 6.11 -1.29
N VAL A 90 -8.07 5.65 -1.79
CA VAL A 90 -7.17 4.72 -1.09
C VAL A 90 -5.92 5.48 -0.65
N PRO A 91 -5.84 5.96 0.61
CA PRO A 91 -4.68 6.71 1.09
C PRO A 91 -3.44 5.82 1.19
N THR A 92 -2.32 6.33 0.69
CA THR A 92 -0.99 5.69 0.79
C THR A 92 -0.06 6.41 1.79
N ARG A 93 -0.58 7.43 2.49
CA ARG A 93 0.15 8.29 3.44
C ARG A 93 -0.73 8.63 4.63
N GLY A 94 -0.09 8.98 5.74
CA GLY A 94 -0.78 9.34 6.98
C GLY A 94 -1.50 8.15 7.61
N VAL A 95 -2.53 8.46 8.39
CA VAL A 95 -3.45 7.49 8.99
C VAL A 95 -4.90 7.92 8.72
N PRO A 96 -5.81 6.98 8.43
CA PRO A 96 -5.53 5.59 8.07
C PRO A 96 -4.93 5.48 6.66
N ARG A 97 -4.19 4.40 6.38
CA ARG A 97 -3.64 4.10 5.05
C ARG A 97 -3.53 2.60 4.81
N ILE A 98 -3.40 2.22 3.53
CA ILE A 98 -3.05 0.86 3.13
C ILE A 98 -1.82 0.88 2.23
N ASN A 99 -0.84 0.04 2.54
CA ASN A 99 0.34 -0.14 1.72
C ASN A 99 0.05 -1.15 0.60
N PRO A 100 0.69 -1.02 -0.58
CA PRO A 100 0.48 -1.95 -1.69
C PRO A 100 0.78 -3.41 -1.31
N LEU A 101 0.00 -4.32 -1.86
CA LEU A 101 0.26 -5.75 -1.83
C LEU A 101 1.52 -6.07 -2.65
N LYS A 102 2.42 -6.87 -2.08
CA LYS A 102 3.66 -7.25 -2.74
C LYS A 102 4.22 -8.56 -2.22
N ASP A 103 4.95 -9.23 -3.10
CA ASP A 103 5.81 -10.34 -2.73
C ASP A 103 7.09 -9.82 -2.06
N MET A 104 7.42 -10.42 -0.92
CA MET A 104 8.61 -10.15 -0.13
C MET A 104 9.47 -11.42 -0.10
N PRO A 105 10.16 -11.75 -1.20
CA PRO A 105 10.81 -13.05 -1.39
C PRO A 105 11.89 -13.36 -0.35
N PHE A 106 12.61 -12.35 0.17
CA PHE A 106 13.58 -12.53 1.26
C PHE A 106 12.95 -12.98 2.59
N TYR A 107 11.66 -12.75 2.75
CA TYR A 107 10.89 -13.09 3.95
C TYR A 107 9.89 -14.23 3.68
N GLY A 108 9.88 -14.81 2.47
CA GLY A 108 8.98 -15.90 2.10
C GLY A 108 7.49 -15.56 2.25
N VAL A 109 7.11 -14.29 2.06
CA VAL A 109 5.72 -13.85 2.30
C VAL A 109 5.23 -12.87 1.24
N ARG A 110 4.00 -13.05 0.79
CA ARG A 110 3.20 -12.02 0.10
C ARG A 110 2.39 -11.27 1.14
N GLN A 111 2.54 -9.95 1.24
CA GLN A 111 1.89 -9.17 2.31
C GLN A 111 1.50 -7.76 1.91
N PHE A 112 0.55 -7.22 2.67
CA PHE A 112 0.23 -5.80 2.71
C PHE A 112 0.05 -5.33 4.16
N ILE A 113 -0.02 -4.02 4.37
CA ILE A 113 -0.16 -3.43 5.70
C ILE A 113 -1.33 -2.46 5.69
N VAL A 114 -2.25 -2.60 6.64
CA VAL A 114 -3.21 -1.55 7.00
C VAL A 114 -2.67 -0.81 8.21
N VAL A 115 -2.66 0.51 8.12
CA VAL A 115 -2.47 1.37 9.30
C VAL A 115 -3.82 2.01 9.61
N ASP A 116 -4.34 1.70 10.79
CA ASP A 116 -5.66 2.17 11.23
C ASP A 116 -5.61 3.66 11.68
N PRO A 117 -6.75 4.29 12.01
CA PRO A 117 -6.79 5.69 12.45
C PRO A 117 -5.97 5.99 13.72
N ALA A 118 -5.74 4.98 14.55
CA ALA A 118 -4.97 5.07 15.78
C ALA A 118 -3.46 4.85 15.54
N GLY A 119 -3.04 4.55 14.31
CA GLY A 119 -1.65 4.26 13.97
C GLY A 119 -1.22 2.81 14.20
N ASN A 120 -2.15 1.89 14.45
CA ASN A 120 -1.83 0.47 14.61
C ASN A 120 -1.47 -0.16 13.26
N TYR A 121 -0.41 -0.97 13.23
CA TYR A 121 0.06 -1.70 12.04
C TYR A 121 -0.51 -3.11 12.02
N ILE A 122 -1.50 -3.33 11.16
CA ILE A 122 -2.05 -4.66 10.89
C ILE A 122 -1.34 -5.22 9.67
N ARG A 123 -0.45 -6.19 9.88
CA ARG A 123 0.32 -6.83 8.82
C ARG A 123 -0.44 -8.09 8.40
N ILE A 124 -0.79 -8.19 7.12
CA ILE A 124 -1.53 -9.35 6.60
C ILE A 124 -0.66 -10.02 5.55
N GLY A 125 -0.34 -11.29 5.79
CA GLY A 125 0.58 -12.03 4.93
C GLY A 125 0.17 -13.47 4.67
N GLN A 126 0.54 -13.93 3.49
CA GLN A 126 0.43 -15.31 3.03
C GLN A 126 1.83 -15.83 2.72
N PRO A 127 2.24 -16.98 3.28
CA PRO A 127 3.52 -17.60 2.92
C PRO A 127 3.58 -17.84 1.41
N VAL A 128 4.72 -17.50 0.80
CA VAL A 128 5.03 -17.86 -0.59
C VAL A 128 6.28 -18.75 -0.60
N PRO A 129 6.40 -19.66 -1.57
CA PRO A 129 7.61 -20.48 -1.71
C PRO A 129 8.86 -19.60 -1.80
N GLU A 130 9.94 -20.02 -1.14
CA GLU A 130 11.23 -19.36 -1.31
C GLU A 130 11.65 -19.43 -2.79
N PRO A 131 12.24 -18.35 -3.34
CA PRO A 131 12.79 -18.41 -4.68
C PRO A 131 13.89 -19.48 -4.76
N PRO A 132 13.97 -20.25 -5.86
CA PRO A 132 14.98 -21.29 -6.00
C PRO A 132 16.39 -20.71 -5.89
N ALA A 133 17.25 -21.37 -5.12
CA ALA A 133 18.65 -21.01 -4.96
C ALA A 133 19.38 -21.14 -6.32
N GLY A 134 20.04 -20.06 -6.76
CA GLY A 134 20.88 -20.08 -7.98
C GLY A 134 20.36 -19.31 -9.19
N ALA A 135 19.53 -18.28 -9.00
CA ALA A 135 19.17 -17.36 -10.10
C ALA A 135 20.41 -16.81 -10.83
N SER A 136 20.35 -16.77 -12.17
CA SER A 136 21.39 -16.29 -13.09
C SER A 136 21.99 -14.94 -12.69
N PRO A 137 23.20 -14.58 -13.19
CA PRO A 137 23.83 -13.30 -12.87
C PRO A 137 22.88 -12.13 -13.06
N ARG A 138 22.57 -11.42 -11.98
CA ARG A 138 21.62 -10.31 -11.99
C ARG A 138 22.13 -9.20 -12.90
N SER A 139 21.30 -8.76 -13.84
CA SER A 139 21.61 -7.61 -14.69
C SER A 139 21.81 -6.35 -13.84
N ARG A 140 22.29 -5.27 -14.46
CA ARG A 140 22.43 -3.99 -13.74
C ARG A 140 21.06 -3.46 -13.32
N LEU A 141 20.06 -3.60 -14.20
CA LEU A 141 18.69 -3.20 -13.90
C LEU A 141 18.06 -4.03 -12.78
N ASP A 142 18.32 -5.34 -12.73
CA ASP A 142 17.79 -6.21 -11.69
C ASP A 142 18.34 -5.83 -10.30
N ARG A 143 19.66 -5.60 -10.20
CA ARG A 143 20.29 -5.10 -8.97
C ARG A 143 19.77 -3.72 -8.55
N ALA A 144 19.52 -2.84 -9.53
CA ALA A 144 18.98 -1.51 -9.28
C ALA A 144 17.52 -1.56 -8.81
N LEU A 145 16.72 -2.47 -9.37
CA LEU A 145 15.34 -2.71 -8.96
C LEU A 145 15.27 -3.15 -7.50
N GLU A 146 16.08 -4.14 -7.12
CA GLU A 146 16.20 -4.61 -5.74
C GLU A 146 16.67 -3.49 -4.80
N THR A 147 17.72 -2.76 -5.18
CA THR A 147 18.26 -1.66 -4.37
C THR A 147 17.26 -0.53 -4.21
N GLY A 148 16.59 -0.13 -5.30
CA GLY A 148 15.57 0.92 -5.31
C GLY A 148 14.36 0.55 -4.46
N SER A 149 13.89 -0.70 -4.57
CA SER A 149 12.80 -1.22 -3.73
C SER A 149 13.17 -1.13 -2.25
N ARG A 150 14.36 -1.61 -1.86
CA ARG A 150 14.83 -1.56 -0.47
C ARG A 150 14.96 -0.12 0.06
N LEU A 151 15.48 0.81 -0.75
CA LEU A 151 15.59 2.22 -0.36
C LEU A 151 14.21 2.86 -0.13
N ALA A 152 13.26 2.60 -1.03
CA ALA A 152 11.90 3.12 -0.93
C ALA A 152 11.13 2.50 0.26
N ASP A 153 11.19 1.17 0.42
CA ASP A 153 10.38 0.43 1.38
C ASP A 153 10.94 0.46 2.81
N ALA A 154 12.24 0.27 2.97
CA ALA A 154 12.85 0.12 4.30
C ALA A 154 13.32 1.45 4.88
N LYS A 155 13.73 2.41 4.03
CA LYS A 155 14.30 3.69 4.49
C LYS A 155 13.44 4.90 4.18
N GLY A 156 12.41 4.76 3.34
CA GLY A 156 11.66 5.90 2.83
C GLY A 156 12.52 6.89 2.04
N ASP A 157 13.72 6.47 1.60
CA ASP A 157 14.66 7.31 0.86
C ASP A 157 14.32 7.29 -0.63
N PHE A 158 13.24 7.99 -0.95
CA PHE A 158 12.67 8.04 -2.29
C PHE A 158 13.61 8.71 -3.30
N VAL A 159 14.42 9.68 -2.86
CA VAL A 159 15.39 10.38 -3.72
C VAL A 159 16.52 9.44 -4.14
N ALA A 160 17.12 8.72 -3.18
CA ALA A 160 18.16 7.74 -3.53
C ALA A 160 17.60 6.59 -4.37
N ALA A 161 16.39 6.11 -4.05
CA ALA A 161 15.72 5.07 -4.82
C ALA A 161 15.51 5.49 -6.28
N ALA A 162 15.01 6.71 -6.50
CA ALA A 162 14.84 7.30 -7.83
C ALA A 162 16.16 7.35 -8.61
N LYS A 163 17.23 7.88 -8.00
CA LYS A 163 18.54 8.02 -8.64
C LYS A 163 19.13 6.68 -9.10
N VAL A 164 19.01 5.63 -8.29
CA VAL A 164 19.51 4.30 -8.62
C VAL A 164 18.75 3.71 -9.82
N LEU A 165 17.42 3.83 -9.83
CA LEU A 165 16.58 3.34 -10.92
C LEU A 165 16.82 4.10 -12.23
N ASP A 166 16.89 5.44 -12.17
CA ASP A 166 17.11 6.29 -13.34
C ASP A 166 18.43 5.96 -14.03
N GLY A 167 19.51 5.78 -13.24
CA GLY A 167 20.82 5.41 -13.78
C GLY A 167 20.84 4.03 -14.44
N ALA A 168 20.11 3.05 -13.91
CA ALA A 168 20.02 1.73 -14.50
C ALA A 168 19.12 1.67 -15.73
N LEU A 169 17.97 2.34 -15.70
CA LEU A 169 17.04 2.43 -16.84
C LEU A 169 17.68 3.11 -18.06
N ALA A 170 18.57 4.08 -17.84
CA ALA A 170 19.31 4.77 -18.89
C ALA A 170 20.46 3.95 -19.48
N THR A 171 21.06 3.04 -18.70
CA THR A 171 22.29 2.32 -19.12
C THR A 171 22.05 0.88 -19.55
N ASP A 172 20.99 0.24 -19.07
CA ASP A 172 20.66 -1.18 -19.35
C ASP A 172 19.49 -1.27 -20.35
N THR A 173 19.75 -0.89 -21.60
CA THR A 173 18.73 -0.84 -22.68
C THR A 173 18.37 -2.21 -23.24
N GLY A 174 19.22 -3.23 -23.04
CA GLY A 174 19.01 -4.62 -23.47
C GLY A 174 18.28 -5.49 -22.45
N ALA A 175 17.87 -4.94 -21.31
CA ALA A 175 17.12 -5.69 -20.31
C ALA A 175 15.79 -6.24 -20.86
N GLU A 176 15.40 -7.41 -20.39
CA GLU A 176 14.12 -8.04 -20.74
C GLU A 176 12.94 -7.06 -20.53
N PRO A 177 11.95 -7.00 -21.44
CA PRO A 177 10.78 -6.12 -21.32
C PRO A 177 10.07 -6.22 -19.97
N ALA A 178 9.92 -7.42 -19.41
CA ALA A 178 9.27 -7.61 -18.11
C ALA A 178 10.07 -6.97 -16.96
N LEU A 179 11.40 -7.11 -16.95
CA LEU A 179 12.26 -6.48 -15.96
C LEU A 179 12.23 -4.95 -16.06
N ARG A 180 12.27 -4.44 -17.29
CA ARG A 180 12.18 -3.00 -17.55
C ARG A 180 10.84 -2.43 -17.12
N PHE A 181 9.75 -3.15 -17.35
CA PHE A 181 8.41 -2.78 -16.90
C PHE A 181 8.34 -2.60 -15.37
N ARG A 182 8.83 -3.58 -14.60
CA ARG A 182 8.87 -3.52 -13.13
C ARG A 182 9.62 -2.29 -12.62
N ALA A 183 10.78 -2.00 -13.21
CA ALA A 183 11.57 -0.83 -12.86
C ALA A 183 10.85 0.50 -13.14
N LEU A 184 10.16 0.61 -14.27
CA LEU A 184 9.36 1.79 -14.60
C LEU A 184 8.17 1.98 -13.65
N VAL A 185 7.47 0.89 -13.31
CA VAL A 185 6.33 0.94 -12.37
C VAL A 185 6.78 1.35 -10.97
N LEU A 186 7.85 0.76 -10.45
CA LEU A 186 8.41 1.16 -9.16
C LEU A 186 8.87 2.62 -9.18
N ARG A 187 9.54 3.05 -10.25
CA ARG A 187 10.02 4.44 -10.38
C ARG A 187 8.87 5.45 -10.47
N ALA A 188 7.76 5.08 -11.10
CA ALA A 188 6.54 5.88 -11.17
C ALA A 188 5.86 6.01 -9.78
N ASP A 189 5.80 4.92 -9.02
CA ASP A 189 5.31 4.97 -7.63
C ASP A 189 6.19 5.88 -6.76
N ILE A 190 7.51 5.77 -6.89
CA ILE A 190 8.47 6.67 -6.22
C ILE A 190 8.25 8.13 -6.63
N ALA A 191 8.01 8.41 -7.92
CA ALA A 191 7.71 9.76 -8.40
C ALA A 191 6.45 10.35 -7.74
N MET A 192 5.38 9.55 -7.59
CA MET A 192 4.18 9.96 -6.85
C MET A 192 4.47 10.25 -5.38
N ARG A 193 5.44 9.55 -4.78
CA ARG A 193 5.93 9.83 -3.42
C ARG A 193 6.87 11.04 -3.36
N LEU A 194 7.48 11.46 -4.45
CA LEU A 194 8.28 12.68 -4.52
C LEU A 194 7.47 13.91 -4.94
N ASP A 195 6.15 13.75 -5.11
CA ASP A 195 5.25 14.78 -5.64
C ASP A 195 5.63 15.27 -7.04
N ASP A 196 6.10 14.33 -7.87
CA ASP A 196 6.45 14.55 -9.28
C ASP A 196 5.48 13.78 -10.19
N PRO A 197 4.25 14.28 -10.38
CA PRO A 197 3.25 13.62 -11.22
C PRO A 197 3.65 13.59 -12.69
N ALA A 198 4.42 14.58 -13.17
CA ALA A 198 4.85 14.64 -14.56
C ALA A 198 5.80 13.48 -14.91
N SER A 199 6.78 13.19 -14.05
CA SER A 199 7.63 12.01 -14.22
C SER A 199 6.84 10.72 -14.06
N ALA A 200 5.94 10.63 -13.08
CA ALA A 200 5.09 9.45 -12.91
C ALA A 200 4.29 9.14 -14.19
N GLN A 201 3.68 10.16 -14.80
CA GLN A 201 2.92 10.01 -16.04
C GLN A 201 3.79 9.50 -17.19
N ARG A 202 4.97 10.09 -17.39
CA ARG A 202 5.92 9.65 -18.42
C ARG A 202 6.36 8.20 -18.23
N LEU A 203 6.75 7.83 -17.01
CA LEU A 203 7.21 6.48 -16.70
C LEU A 203 6.11 5.42 -16.92
N LEU A 204 4.85 5.75 -16.58
CA LEU A 204 3.71 4.87 -16.85
C LEU A 204 3.41 4.75 -18.34
N ALA A 205 3.60 5.82 -19.12
CA ALA A 205 3.48 5.76 -20.58
C ALA A 205 4.58 4.88 -21.20
N ASP A 206 5.83 5.05 -20.76
CA ASP A 206 6.97 4.22 -21.19
C ASP A 206 6.73 2.74 -20.85
N ALA A 207 6.19 2.44 -19.66
CA ALA A 207 5.85 1.08 -19.25
C ALA A 207 4.76 0.48 -20.15
N ALA A 208 3.74 1.27 -20.52
CA ALA A 208 2.65 0.82 -21.39
C ALA A 208 3.09 0.54 -22.84
N ALA A 209 4.19 1.16 -23.29
CA ALA A 209 4.75 0.96 -24.62
C ALA A 209 5.60 -0.32 -24.74
N LEU A 210 5.92 -1.00 -23.64
CA LEU A 210 6.76 -2.20 -23.68
C LEU A 210 6.04 -3.41 -24.30
N PRO A 211 6.72 -4.21 -25.15
CA PRO A 211 6.14 -5.39 -25.77
C PRO A 211 6.06 -6.55 -24.77
N LEU A 212 5.01 -6.59 -23.96
CA LEU A 212 4.75 -7.66 -23.01
C LEU A 212 3.92 -8.79 -23.63
N THR A 213 4.39 -10.02 -23.48
CA THR A 213 3.63 -11.23 -23.86
C THR A 213 2.49 -11.50 -22.86
N THR A 214 1.59 -12.42 -23.20
CA THR A 214 0.56 -12.89 -22.25
C THR A 214 1.18 -13.51 -21.00
N ALA A 215 2.27 -14.27 -21.16
CA ALA A 215 2.99 -14.86 -20.04
C ALA A 215 3.59 -13.78 -19.13
N ASP A 216 4.15 -12.71 -19.71
CA ASP A 216 4.67 -11.58 -18.94
C ASP A 216 3.58 -10.88 -18.17
N ARG A 217 2.43 -10.61 -18.80
CA ARG A 217 1.29 -9.96 -18.11
C ARG A 217 0.79 -10.76 -16.92
N THR A 218 0.77 -12.09 -17.02
CA THR A 218 0.42 -12.95 -15.88
C THR A 218 1.46 -12.82 -14.76
N ARG A 219 2.75 -12.83 -15.07
CA ARG A 219 3.84 -12.68 -14.07
C ARG A 219 3.89 -11.28 -13.45
N LEU A 220 3.49 -10.26 -14.20
CA LEU A 220 3.50 -8.85 -13.81
C LEU A 220 2.17 -8.38 -13.21
N GLY A 221 1.33 -9.32 -12.75
CA GLY A 221 -0.01 -9.01 -12.22
C GLY A 221 0.00 -7.94 -11.12
N ASP A 222 1.01 -7.97 -10.23
CA ASP A 222 1.17 -6.98 -9.17
C ASP A 222 1.54 -5.60 -9.70
N ASP A 223 2.50 -5.53 -10.62
CA ASP A 223 2.89 -4.27 -11.25
C ASP A 223 1.71 -3.66 -12.03
N LEU A 224 0.94 -4.49 -12.74
CA LEU A 224 -0.29 -4.06 -13.44
C LEU A 224 -1.38 -3.58 -12.47
N ARG A 225 -1.57 -4.26 -11.34
CA ARG A 225 -2.45 -3.82 -10.25
C ARG A 225 -1.98 -2.47 -9.73
N ARG A 226 -0.68 -2.31 -9.49
CA ARG A 226 -0.10 -1.06 -9.00
C ARG A 226 -0.33 0.10 -9.98
N ILE A 227 -0.17 -0.11 -11.29
CA ILE A 227 -0.52 0.91 -12.29
C ILE A 227 -1.98 1.32 -12.16
N THR A 228 -2.88 0.36 -11.99
CA THR A 228 -4.33 0.61 -11.84
C THR A 228 -4.63 1.44 -10.60
N GLU A 229 -3.90 1.23 -9.51
CA GLU A 229 -4.00 2.03 -8.28
C GLU A 229 -3.40 3.44 -8.44
N LEU A 230 -2.29 3.58 -9.18
CA LEU A 230 -1.59 4.86 -9.37
C LEU A 230 -2.35 5.81 -10.31
N ARG A 231 -3.00 5.30 -11.36
CA ARG A 231 -3.73 6.12 -12.35
C ARG A 231 -4.72 7.13 -11.75
N PRO A 232 -5.65 6.76 -10.86
CA PRO A 232 -6.59 7.73 -10.29
C PRO A 232 -5.88 8.75 -9.39
N LEU A 233 -4.83 8.34 -8.66
CA LEU A 233 -4.03 9.25 -7.83
C LEU A 233 -3.28 10.28 -8.67
N LEU A 234 -2.74 9.84 -9.82
CA LEU A 234 -2.07 10.71 -10.78
C LEU A 234 -3.06 11.68 -11.43
N ALA A 235 -4.22 11.19 -11.89
CA ALA A 235 -5.25 12.04 -12.49
C ALA A 235 -5.70 13.16 -11.55
N ALA A 236 -5.86 12.86 -10.25
CA ALA A 236 -6.23 13.85 -9.24
C ALA A 236 -5.16 14.94 -9.01
N ARG A 237 -3.89 14.69 -9.36
CA ARG A 237 -2.79 15.67 -9.22
C ARG A 237 -2.49 16.45 -10.51
N VAL A 238 -2.88 15.93 -11.66
CA VAL A 238 -2.67 16.57 -12.97
C VAL A 238 -3.82 17.51 -13.34
N GLN A 239 -5.02 17.33 -12.76
CA GLN A 239 -6.10 18.30 -12.95
C GLN A 239 -5.72 19.66 -12.31
N PRO A 240 -5.84 20.78 -13.04
CA PRO A 240 -5.60 22.10 -12.47
C PRO A 240 -6.68 22.39 -11.41
N THR A 241 -6.25 22.71 -10.20
CA THR A 241 -7.10 23.40 -9.23
C THR A 241 -7.47 24.77 -9.81
N GLY A 242 -8.64 24.90 -10.44
CA GLY A 242 -9.05 26.19 -11.00
C GLY A 242 -10.32 26.18 -11.84
N SER A 243 -11.47 26.20 -11.17
CA SER A 243 -12.65 26.96 -11.64
C SER A 243 -13.27 27.66 -10.44
N GLY A 244 -12.54 28.63 -9.92
CA GLY A 244 -12.97 29.52 -8.87
C GLY A 244 -12.33 30.88 -9.11
N ASP A 245 -12.87 31.61 -10.09
CA ASP A 245 -13.01 33.06 -10.02
C ASP A 245 -13.74 33.61 -11.24
N GLY A 246 -14.64 34.57 -11.00
CA GLY A 246 -15.10 35.50 -12.03
C GLY A 246 -16.58 35.43 -12.40
N ALA A 247 -17.46 35.93 -11.53
CA ALA A 247 -18.54 36.85 -11.93
C ALA A 247 -19.13 37.53 -10.69
N ASP A 248 -18.30 38.31 -9.99
CA ASP A 248 -18.82 39.54 -9.37
C ASP A 248 -18.71 40.63 -10.43
N GLY A 249 -19.86 41.15 -10.82
CA GLY A 249 -20.03 41.99 -11.99
C GLY A 249 -21.26 42.85 -11.79
N ASP A 250 -21.23 43.66 -10.74
CA ASP A 250 -22.05 44.87 -10.65
C ASP A 250 -21.17 46.09 -10.94
N PRO A 251 -21.51 46.86 -11.98
CA PRO A 251 -21.67 48.28 -11.70
C PRO A 251 -22.88 48.85 -12.43
N ARG A 252 -23.94 49.18 -11.68
CA ARG A 252 -24.54 50.53 -11.52
C ARG A 252 -25.95 50.49 -10.94
#